data_AF-A0A9D8EPA5-F1
#
_entry.id   AF-A0A9D8EPA5-F1
#
_cell.length_a   1.000
_cell.length_b   1.000
_cell.length_c   1.000
_cell.angle_alpha   90.00
_cell.angle_beta   90.00
_cell.angle_gamma   90.00
#
_symmetry.space_group_name_H-M   'P 1'
#
loop_
_entity.id
_entity.type
_entity.pdbx_description
1 polymer ?
#
loop_
_entity_poly.entity_id
_entity_poly.type
_entity_poly.pdbx_seq_one_letter_code
_entity_poly.pdbx_strand_id
1 'polypeptide(L)'
;MENITHENIVLFLESLYKSQRETSVSRILSTLRTFYRYLVRSDNIVKNPFSKIKNPKLQKKHIDILNQEEAVKFLDSIPTATKNISIYSIRRKQ
;
A
#
# COMPACT_ATOMS: atom_id res chain seq x y z
N MET A 1 -11.32 -10.81 -28.88
CA MET A 1 -10.34 -10.15 -28.00
C MET A 1 -8.98 -10.68 -28.37
N GLU A 2 -7.97 -9.83 -28.45
CA GLU A 2 -6.58 -10.22 -28.70
C GLU A 2 -6.14 -11.30 -27.70
N ASN A 3 -5.45 -12.34 -28.20
CA ASN A 3 -4.95 -13.42 -27.35
C ASN A 3 -3.80 -12.89 -26.50
N ILE A 4 -4.02 -12.76 -25.18
CA ILE A 4 -2.97 -12.40 -24.25
C ILE A 4 -2.00 -13.57 -24.13
N THR A 5 -0.79 -13.37 -24.65
CA THR A 5 0.28 -14.37 -24.58
C THR A 5 1.07 -14.26 -23.29
N HIS A 6 1.83 -15.30 -22.96
CA HIS A 6 2.76 -15.27 -21.83
C HIS A 6 3.81 -14.15 -21.99
N GLU A 7 4.26 -13.89 -23.22
CA GLU A 7 5.25 -12.86 -23.52
C GLU A 7 4.72 -11.45 -23.20
N ASN A 8 3.46 -11.16 -23.55
CA ASN A 8 2.85 -9.87 -23.20
C ASN A 8 2.81 -9.65 -21.68
N ILE A 9 2.51 -10.72 -20.91
CA ILE A 9 2.47 -10.66 -19.45
C ILE A 9 3.87 -10.38 -18.89
N VAL A 10 4.90 -11.05 -19.39
CA VAL A 10 6.28 -10.86 -18.92
C VAL A 10 6.74 -9.42 -19.19
N LEU A 11 6.57 -8.93 -20.41
CA LEU A 11 6.94 -7.55 -20.78
C LEU A 11 6.19 -6.52 -19.94
N PHE A 12 4.90 -6.75 -19.69
CA PHE A 12 4.11 -5.89 -18.81
C PHE A 12 4.64 -5.91 -17.37
N LEU A 13 4.92 -7.08 -16.80
CA LEU A 13 5.49 -7.18 -15.45
C LEU A 13 6.85 -6.47 -15.35
N GLU A 14 7.74 -6.64 -16.33
CA GLU A 14 9.02 -5.93 -16.35
C GLU A 14 8.83 -4.41 -16.33
N SER A 15 7.92 -3.88 -17.13
CA SER A 15 7.61 -2.44 -17.14
C SER A 15 7.02 -1.97 -15.81
N LEU A 16 6.18 -2.78 -15.16
CA LEU A 16 5.62 -2.49 -13.84
C LEU A 16 6.72 -2.44 -12.77
N TYR A 17 7.62 -3.43 -12.74
CA TYR A 17 8.71 -3.47 -11.78
C TYR A 17 9.72 -2.33 -11.96
N LYS A 18 9.89 -1.80 -13.18
CA LYS A 18 10.74 -0.62 -13.45
C LYS A 18 10.10 0.70 -13.01
N SER A 19 8.78 0.82 -13.05
CA SER A 19 8.08 2.11 -12.87
C SER A 19 7.30 2.24 -11.57
N GLN A 20 7.02 1.13 -10.87
CA GLN A 20 6.11 1.10 -9.72
C GLN A 20 6.78 0.52 -8.47
N ARG A 21 6.36 1.01 -7.30
CA ARG A 21 6.68 0.38 -6.01
C ARG A 21 6.02 -0.99 -5.89
N GLU A 22 6.64 -1.91 -5.16
CA GLU A 22 6.13 -3.27 -4.89
C GLU A 22 4.68 -3.27 -4.37
N THR A 23 4.32 -2.30 -3.52
CA THR A 23 2.95 -2.12 -3.01
C THR A 23 1.94 -1.82 -4.11
N SER A 24 2.35 -1.08 -5.13
CA SER A 24 1.50 -0.73 -6.27
C SER A 24 1.39 -1.92 -7.21
N VAL A 25 2.50 -2.60 -7.51
CA VAL A 25 2.53 -3.84 -8.31
C VAL A 25 1.62 -4.91 -7.70
N SER A 26 1.71 -5.14 -6.38
CA SER A 26 0.85 -6.11 -5.68
C SER A 26 -0.64 -5.76 -5.79
N ARG A 27 -0.99 -4.47 -5.70
CA ARG A 27 -2.37 -4.00 -5.89
C ARG A 27 -2.84 -4.20 -7.32
N ILE A 28 -2.05 -3.81 -8.32
CA ILE A 28 -2.36 -3.99 -9.74
C ILE A 28 -2.60 -5.47 -10.06
N LEU A 29 -1.72 -6.37 -9.61
CA LEU A 29 -1.89 -7.81 -9.79
C LEU A 29 -3.17 -8.35 -9.16
N SER A 30 -3.55 -7.84 -7.99
CA SER A 30 -4.77 -8.25 -7.29
C SER A 30 -6.03 -7.80 -8.04
N THR A 31 -6.02 -6.58 -8.58
CA THR A 31 -7.09 -6.05 -9.43
C THR A 31 -7.23 -6.86 -10.71
N LEU A 32 -6.12 -7.08 -11.44
CA LEU A 32 -6.11 -7.88 -12.67
C LEU A 32 -6.63 -9.28 -12.40
N ARG A 33 -6.15 -9.96 -11.35
CA ARG A 33 -6.63 -11.29 -11.01
C ARG A 33 -8.14 -11.32 -10.79
N THR A 34 -8.71 -10.28 -10.18
CA THR A 34 -10.15 -10.18 -9.94
C THR A 34 -10.93 -9.88 -11.21
N PHE A 35 -10.44 -8.94 -12.02
CA PHE A 35 -11.04 -8.62 -13.32
C PHE A 35 -11.08 -9.84 -14.25
N TYR A 36 -9.97 -10.58 -14.39
CA TYR A 36 -9.93 -11.78 -15.21
C TYR A 36 -10.73 -12.95 -14.62
N ARG A 37 -10.94 -13.02 -13.29
CA ARG A 37 -11.91 -13.96 -12.70
C ARG A 37 -13.34 -13.62 -13.14
N TYR A 38 -13.69 -12.34 -13.18
CA TYR A 38 -15.00 -11.91 -13.69
C TYR A 38 -15.18 -12.28 -15.17
N LEU A 39 -14.15 -12.08 -16.01
CA LEU A 39 -14.19 -12.47 -17.41
C LEU A 39 -14.36 -13.98 -17.62
N VAL A 40 -13.71 -14.81 -16.79
CA VAL A 40 -13.92 -16.26 -16.80
C VAL A 40 -15.36 -16.61 -16.42
N ARG A 41 -15.92 -15.98 -15.37
CA ARG A 41 -17.29 -16.25 -14.91
C ARG A 41 -18.37 -15.81 -15.89
N SER A 42 -18.05 -14.90 -16.81
CA SER A 42 -18.95 -14.40 -17.84
C SER A 42 -18.71 -15.07 -19.19
N ASP A 43 -17.98 -16.20 -19.21
CA ASP A 43 -17.62 -16.99 -20.39
C ASP A 43 -16.92 -16.21 -21.51
N ASN A 44 -16.34 -15.04 -21.19
CA ASN A 44 -15.56 -14.25 -22.14
C ASN A 44 -14.17 -14.83 -22.40
N ILE A 45 -13.62 -15.59 -21.45
CA ILE A 45 -12.34 -16.29 -21.56
C ILE A 45 -12.38 -17.63 -20.80
N VAL A 46 -11.57 -18.61 -21.23
CA VAL A 46 -11.54 -19.94 -20.63
C VAL A 46 -10.75 -19.98 -19.31
N LYS A 47 -9.70 -19.15 -19.19
CA LYS A 47 -8.77 -19.22 -18.05
C LYS A 47 -8.16 -17.87 -17.74
N ASN A 48 -8.02 -17.58 -16.44
CA ASN A 48 -7.37 -16.37 -15.97
C ASN A 48 -5.83 -16.45 -16.17
N PRO A 49 -5.24 -15.58 -17.00
CA PRO A 49 -3.79 -15.56 -17.25
C PRO A 49 -2.96 -15.14 -16.03
N PHE A 50 -3.54 -14.37 -15.11
CA PHE A 50 -2.89 -13.85 -13.90
C PHE A 50 -3.02 -14.80 -12.68
N SER A 51 -3.61 -15.99 -12.86
CA SER A 51 -3.86 -16.94 -11.78
C SER A 51 -2.58 -17.48 -11.12
N LYS A 52 -1.52 -17.70 -11.90
CA LYS A 52 -0.25 -18.29 -11.44
C LYS A 52 0.85 -17.26 -11.12
N ILE A 53 0.59 -15.97 -11.38
CA ILE A 53 1.58 -14.92 -11.15
C ILE A 53 1.67 -14.66 -9.65
N LYS A 54 2.88 -14.73 -9.08
CA LYS A 54 3.13 -14.42 -7.68
C LYS A 54 3.19 -12.91 -7.47
N ASN A 55 2.64 -12.44 -6.37
CA ASN A 55 2.81 -11.04 -5.97
C ASN A 55 4.26 -10.81 -5.49
N PRO A 56 4.78 -9.58 -5.64
CA PRO A 56 6.09 -9.23 -5.09
C PRO A 56 6.15 -9.44 -3.59
N LYS A 57 7.33 -9.81 -3.09
CA LYS A 57 7.60 -9.90 -1.66
C LYS A 57 7.67 -8.49 -1.08
N LEU A 58 6.56 -8.04 -0.51
CA LEU A 58 6.50 -6.77 0.18
C LEU A 58 7.42 -6.80 1.41
N GLN A 59 8.39 -5.89 1.45
CA GLN A 59 9.14 -5.67 2.68
C GLN A 59 8.20 -5.18 3.78
N LYS A 60 8.25 -5.81 4.96
CA LYS A 60 7.54 -5.33 6.14
C LYS A 60 8.23 -4.03 6.56
N LYS A 61 7.61 -2.90 6.25
CA LYS A 61 8.11 -1.60 6.70
C LYS A 61 8.06 -1.58 8.24
N HIS A 62 9.17 -1.21 8.87
CA HIS A 62 9.15 -0.88 10.29
C HIS A 62 8.26 0.36 10.47
N ILE A 63 7.28 0.25 11.36
CA ILE A 63 6.43 1.40 11.71
C ILE A 63 7.18 2.12 12.82
N ASP A 64 7.71 3.29 12.51
CA ASP A 64 8.27 4.17 13.53
C ASP A 64 7.10 4.71 14.36
N ILE A 65 7.04 4.28 15.62
CA ILE A 65 6.08 4.77 16.61
C ILE A 65 6.76 5.79 17.49
N LEU A 66 6.09 6.91 17.75
CA LEU A 66 6.60 7.90 18.71
C LEU A 66 6.49 7.32 20.11
N ASN A 67 7.59 7.36 20.87
CA ASN A 67 7.55 7.12 22.30
C ASN A 67 6.92 8.32 23.04
N GLN A 68 6.69 8.18 24.34
CA GLN A 68 6.01 9.23 25.13
C GLN A 68 6.73 10.58 25.05
N GLU A 69 8.06 10.60 25.11
CA GLU A 69 8.83 11.84 25.06
C GLU A 69 8.79 12.50 23.69
N GLU A 70 8.87 11.69 22.63
CA GLU A 70 8.77 12.15 21.24
C GLU A 70 7.38 12.70 20.93
N ALA A 71 6.33 12.07 21.45
CA ALA A 71 4.96 12.54 21.32
C ALA A 71 4.77 13.91 22.00
N VAL A 72 5.33 14.10 23.21
CA VAL A 72 5.28 15.39 23.91
C VAL A 72 6.04 16.46 23.15
N LYS A 73 7.28 16.18 22.73
CA LYS A 73 8.08 17.12 21.92
C LYS A 73 7.40 17.49 20.62
N PHE A 74 6.76 16.52 19.96
CA PHE A 74 5.99 16.76 18.74
C PHE A 74 4.83 17.73 19.00
N LEU A 75 4.04 17.50 20.06
CA LEU A 75 2.93 18.38 20.42
C LEU A 75 3.41 19.80 20.80
N ASP A 76 4.49 19.91 21.56
CA ASP A 76 5.08 21.21 21.94
C ASP A 76 5.65 21.98 20.73
N SER A 77 6.04 21.28 19.66
CA SER A 77 6.54 21.89 18.43
C SER A 77 5.48 22.54 17.55
N ILE A 78 4.19 22.26 17.80
CA ILE A 78 3.07 22.80 17.03
C ILE A 78 2.74 24.21 17.53
N PRO A 79 2.96 25.27 16.73
CA PRO A 79 2.68 26.64 17.16
C PRO A 79 1.17 26.82 17.35
N THR A 80 0.73 26.83 18.61
CA THR A 80 -0.67 27.02 19.00
C THR A 80 -0.87 28.45 19.51
N ALA A 81 -1.94 29.13 19.08
CA ALA A 81 -2.28 30.48 19.55
C ALA A 81 -2.61 30.56 21.06
N THR A 82 -2.76 29.41 21.73
CA THR A 82 -3.00 29.31 23.18
C THR A 82 -1.76 28.77 23.88
N LYS A 83 -0.97 29.67 24.47
CA LYS A 83 0.34 29.44 25.12
C LYS A 83 0.29 28.62 26.43
N ASN A 84 -0.75 27.82 26.68
CA ASN A 84 -0.99 27.24 28.01
C ASN A 84 -1.65 25.85 28.00
N ILE A 85 -1.12 24.92 27.21
CA ILE A 85 -1.48 23.50 27.35
C ILE A 85 -0.23 22.63 27.37
N SER A 86 0.74 22.98 28.21
CA SER A 86 1.71 21.94 28.61
C SER A 86 0.95 20.92 29.44
N ILE A 87 0.97 19.65 29.03
CA ILE A 87 0.35 18.55 29.79
C ILE A 87 0.88 18.44 31.23
N TYR A 88 2.05 19.05 31.49
CA TYR A 88 2.66 19.15 32.82
C TYR A 88 2.02 20.22 33.70
N SER A 89 1.34 21.23 33.15
CA SER A 89 0.63 22.26 33.96
C SER A 89 -0.74 21.80 34.45
N ILE A 90 -1.35 20.78 33.84
CA ILE A 90 -2.67 20.26 34.24
C ILE A 90 -2.57 19.43 35.54
N ARG A 91 -1.36 19.02 35.96
CA ARG A 91 -1.12 18.16 37.13
C ARG A 91 -0.78 18.89 38.44
N ARG A 92 -0.90 20.22 38.52
CA ARG A 92 -0.77 20.98 39.78
C ARG A 92 -2.08 21.67 40.16
N LYS A 93 -2.99 20.92 40.79
CA LYS A 93 -3.99 21.43 41.74
C LYS A 93 -4.39 20.30 42.68
N GLN A 94 -3.62 20.14 43.75
CA GLN A 94 -4.02 19.65 45.07
C GLN A 94 -3.42 20.63 46.07
#